data_AF-A0A535XTL6-F1
#
_entry.id   AF-A0A535XTL6-F1
#
_cell.length_a   1.000
_cell.length_b   1.000
_cell.length_c   1.000
_cell.angle_alpha   90.00
_cell.angle_beta   90.00
_cell.angle_gamma   90.00
#
_symmetry.space_group_name_H-M   'P 1'
#
loop_
_entity.id
_entity.type
_entity.pdbx_description
1 polymer ?
#
loop_
_entity_poly.entity_id
_entity_poly.type
_entity_poly.pdbx_seq_one_letter_code
_entity_poly.pdbx_strand_id
1 'polypeptide(L)'
;FLGAQGETRTYSERVAEAIDAEVRALIEAGMLQAEDILIRYGDVLDALATRLLEDETIEGEDLEQVFQSGGDASNGVVTPLPRIRQQRQGSTNLRPLPRVASGLASTLTDGTE
;
A
#
# COMPACT_ATOMS: atom_id res chain seq x y z
N PHE A 1 29.74 2.88 30.89
CA PHE A 1 28.68 2.54 29.92
C PHE A 1 27.58 3.59 30.02
N LEU A 2 27.68 4.69 29.28
CA LEU A 2 26.60 5.67 29.15
C LEU A 2 26.89 6.54 27.91
N GLY A 3 26.07 6.40 26.86
CA GLY A 3 26.24 7.14 25.60
C GLY A 3 25.28 6.68 24.51
N ALA A 4 25.15 5.37 24.29
CA ALA A 4 24.36 4.84 23.17
C ALA A 4 22.82 4.87 23.36
N GLN A 5 22.31 4.98 24.59
CA GLN A 5 20.87 4.88 24.85
C GLN A 5 20.09 6.19 24.69
N GLY A 6 20.73 7.36 24.80
CA GLY A 6 20.05 8.65 24.64
C GLY A 6 19.77 8.97 23.17
N GLU A 7 20.78 8.80 22.31
CA GLU A 7 20.72 9.17 20.90
C GLU A 7 19.79 8.26 20.09
N THR A 8 19.76 6.96 20.43
CA THR A 8 18.84 5.98 19.81
C THR A 8 17.37 6.29 20.11
N ARG A 9 17.05 6.76 21.32
CA ARG A 9 15.66 7.11 21.70
C ARG A 9 15.19 8.39 21.02
N THR A 10 16.02 9.43 20.98
CA THR A 10 15.69 10.68 20.28
C THR A 10 15.58 10.48 18.77
N TYR A 11 16.32 9.52 18.20
CA TYR A 11 16.12 9.10 16.81
C TYR A 11 14.76 8.40 16.63
N SER A 12 14.40 7.48 17.52
CA SER A 12 13.10 6.79 17.49
C SER A 12 11.91 7.74 17.62
N GLU A 13 12.03 8.78 18.46
CA GLU A 13 10.96 9.77 18.68
C GLU A 13 10.75 10.64 17.44
N ARG A 14 11.83 11.20 16.87
CA ARG A 14 11.76 11.96 15.62
C ARG A 14 11.28 11.12 14.44
N VAL A 15 11.69 9.86 14.37
CA VAL A 15 11.23 8.92 13.34
C VAL A 15 9.75 8.60 13.51
N ALA A 16 9.27 8.40 14.73
CA ALA A 16 7.85 8.18 15.00
C ALA A 16 7.00 9.40 14.60
N GLU A 17 7.44 10.61 14.96
CA GLU A 17 6.76 11.85 14.56
C GLU A 17 6.67 12.01 13.03
N ALA A 18 7.77 11.71 12.32
CA ALA A 18 7.78 11.74 10.86
C ALA A 18 6.83 10.71 10.23
N ILE A 19 6.75 9.50 10.80
CA ILE A 19 5.83 8.44 10.34
C ILE A 19 4.39 8.88 10.54
N ASP A 20 4.03 9.40 11.72
CA ASP A 20 2.67 9.83 12.03
C ASP A 20 2.22 10.98 11.10
N ALA A 21 3.14 11.90 10.78
CA ALA A 21 2.88 12.97 9.83
C ALA A 21 2.60 12.43 8.42
N GLU A 22 3.40 11.47 7.93
CA GLU A 22 3.22 10.88 6.61
C GLU A 22 1.93 10.05 6.52
N VAL A 23 1.62 9.28 7.57
CA VAL A 23 0.37 8.50 7.64
C VAL A 23 -0.84 9.42 7.61
N ARG A 24 -0.79 10.54 8.34
CA ARG A 24 -1.88 11.53 8.29
C ARG A 24 -2.03 12.12 6.89
N ALA A 25 -0.93 12.54 6.27
CA ALA A 25 -0.96 13.09 4.91
C ALA A 25 -1.53 12.08 3.90
N LEU A 26 -1.19 10.81 4.02
CA LEU A 26 -1.72 9.74 3.18
C LEU A 26 -3.24 9.58 3.35
N ILE A 27 -3.73 9.57 4.59
CA ILE A 27 -5.17 9.45 4.88
C ILE A 27 -5.93 10.67 4.35
N GLU A 28 -5.41 11.88 4.58
CA GLU A 28 -6.03 13.13 4.11
C GLU A 28 -6.10 13.15 2.57
N ALA A 29 -5.01 12.78 1.89
CA ALA A 29 -5.01 12.67 0.43
C ALA A 29 -6.03 11.63 -0.07
N GLY A 30 -6.11 10.48 0.59
CA GLY A 30 -7.09 9.44 0.27
C GLY A 30 -8.53 9.90 0.48
N MET A 31 -8.79 10.67 1.54
CA MET A 31 -10.10 11.24 1.81
C MET A 31 -10.52 12.25 0.74
N LEU A 32 -9.63 13.17 0.38
CA LEU A 32 -9.90 14.16 -0.68
C LEU A 32 -10.15 13.47 -2.03
N GLN A 33 -9.36 12.44 -2.35
CA GLN A 33 -9.56 11.65 -3.56
C GLN A 33 -10.91 10.91 -3.54
N ALA A 34 -11.30 10.34 -2.40
CA ALA A 34 -12.59 9.67 -2.27
C ALA A 34 -13.76 10.66 -2.44
N GLU A 35 -13.68 11.84 -1.82
CA GLU A 35 -14.67 12.91 -1.97
C GLU A 35 -14.80 13.35 -3.44
N ASP A 36 -13.68 13.59 -4.12
CA ASP A 36 -13.65 13.98 -5.53
C ASP A 36 -14.25 12.89 -6.44
N ILE A 37 -13.99 11.61 -6.16
CA ILE A 37 -14.63 10.49 -6.88
C ILE A 37 -16.14 10.50 -6.65
N LEU A 38 -16.60 10.66 -5.41
CA LEU A 38 -18.03 10.66 -5.09
C LEU A 38 -18.77 11.84 -5.75
N ILE A 39 -18.16 13.02 -5.76
CA ILE A 39 -18.72 14.20 -6.43
C ILE A 39 -18.75 14.00 -7.94
N ARG A 40 -17.68 13.45 -8.53
CA ARG A 40 -17.57 13.24 -9.98
C ARG A 40 -18.60 12.25 -10.51
N TYR A 41 -18.90 11.19 -9.76
CA TYR A 41 -19.81 10.12 -10.16
C TYR A 41 -21.15 10.15 -9.39
N GLY A 42 -21.61 11.35 -9.02
CA GLY A 42 -22.85 11.52 -8.27
C GLY A 42 -24.10 11.05 -9.02
N ASP A 43 -24.10 11.15 -10.35
CA ASP A 43 -25.16 10.65 -11.23
C ASP A 43 -25.27 9.11 -11.21
N VAL A 44 -24.13 8.41 -11.21
CA VAL A 44 -24.09 6.94 -11.03
C VAL A 44 -24.61 6.56 -9.65
N LEU A 45 -24.26 7.33 -8.61
CA LEU A 45 -24.75 7.10 -7.24
C LEU A 45 -26.27 7.27 -7.14
N ASP A 46 -26.84 8.30 -7.78
CA ASP A 46 -28.28 8.54 -7.83
C ASP A 46 -29.02 7.42 -8.58
N ALA A 47 -28.44 6.92 -9.68
CA ALA A 47 -28.98 5.78 -10.42
C ALA A 47 -28.97 4.50 -9.57
N LEU A 48 -27.86 4.23 -8.87
CA LEU A 48 -27.73 3.09 -7.97
C LEU A 48 -28.72 3.18 -6.80
N ALA A 49 -28.86 4.35 -6.17
CA ALA A 49 -29.78 4.58 -5.07
C ALA A 49 -31.23 4.37 -5.50
N THR A 50 -31.61 4.89 -6.67
CA THR A 50 -32.94 4.67 -7.25
C THR A 50 -33.21 3.18 -7.44
N ARG A 51 -32.23 2.45 -7.98
CA ARG A 51 -32.38 1.01 -8.23
C ARG A 51 -32.46 0.19 -6.93
N LEU A 52 -31.68 0.56 -5.91
CA LEU A 52 -31.74 -0.08 -4.59
C LEU A 52 -33.09 0.16 -3.89
N LEU A 53 -33.77 1.27 -4.16
CA LEU A 53 -35.12 1.52 -3.65
C LEU A 53 -36.18 0.62 -4.31
N GLU A 54 -35.97 0.18 -5.55
CA GLU A 54 -36.89 -0.68 -6.29
C GLU A 54 -36.70 -2.16 -5.92
N ASP A 55 -35.46 -2.64 -5.97
CA ASP A 55 -35.15 -4.09 -5.92
C ASP A 55 -34.61 -4.56 -4.56
N GLU A 56 -34.36 -3.64 -3.60
CA GLU A 56 -33.75 -3.84 -2.27
C GLU A 56 -32.32 -4.43 -2.29
N THR A 57 -31.95 -5.19 -3.32
CA THR A 57 -30.65 -5.82 -3.53
C THR A 57 -30.32 -5.81 -5.02
N ILE A 58 -29.08 -5.46 -5.36
CA ILE A 58 -28.59 -5.47 -6.75
C ILE A 58 -27.52 -6.56 -6.88
N GLU A 59 -27.67 -7.42 -7.90
CA GLU A 59 -26.67 -8.44 -8.24
C GLU A 59 -25.55 -7.89 -9.12
N GLY A 60 -24.43 -8.61 -9.20
CA GLY A 60 -23.20 -8.11 -9.84
C GLY A 60 -23.36 -7.67 -11.31
N GLU A 61 -24.16 -8.39 -12.10
CA GLU A 61 -24.39 -8.08 -13.52
C GLU A 61 -25.23 -6.79 -13.69
N ASP A 62 -26.22 -6.58 -12.83
CA ASP A 62 -27.06 -5.39 -12.84
C ASP A 62 -26.30 -4.16 -12.33
N LEU A 63 -25.44 -4.36 -11.33
CA LEU A 63 -24.54 -3.33 -10.82
C LEU A 63 -23.59 -2.85 -11.93
N GLU A 64 -23.00 -3.77 -12.70
CA GLU A 64 -22.14 -3.41 -13.83
C GLU A 64 -22.89 -2.58 -14.89
N GLN A 65 -24.17 -2.84 -15.13
CA GLN A 65 -24.99 -2.03 -16.05
C GLN A 65 -25.21 -0.60 -15.55
N VAL A 66 -25.42 -0.41 -14.25
CA VAL A 66 -25.54 0.93 -13.64
C VAL A 66 -24.24 1.71 -13.78
N PHE A 67 -23.08 1.05 -13.63
CA PHE A 67 -21.78 1.70 -13.82
C PHE A 67 -21.45 2.01 -15.29
N GLN A 68 -21.95 1.24 -16.26
CA GLN A 68 -21.74 1.48 -17.69
C GLN A 68 -22.58 2.64 -18.24
N SER A 69 -23.67 3.01 -17.57
CA SER A 69 -24.64 3.99 -18.05
C SER A 69 -24.34 5.43 -17.61
N GLY A 70 -23.49 5.64 -16.59
CA GLY A 70 -23.22 6.98 -16.02
C GLY A 70 -21.75 7.42 -15.97
N GLY A 71 -20.82 6.75 -16.64
CA GLY A 71 -19.43 7.21 -16.61
C GLY A 71 -18.62 6.74 -17.80
N ASP A 72 -17.81 7.64 -18.36
CA ASP A 72 -16.82 7.35 -19.39
C ASP A 72 -16.14 6.00 -19.10
N ALA A 73 -16.34 5.05 -20.01
CA ALA A 73 -15.96 3.63 -19.89
C ALA A 73 -14.44 3.38 -19.69
N SER A 74 -13.63 4.42 -19.52
CA SER A 74 -12.18 4.37 -19.43
C SER A 74 -11.60 4.40 -18.01
N ASN A 75 -12.37 4.72 -16.95
CA ASN A 75 -11.75 4.97 -15.63
C ASN A 75 -12.48 4.42 -14.39
N GLY A 76 -13.72 3.97 -14.51
CA GLY A 76 -14.49 3.34 -13.42
C GLY A 76 -14.43 1.81 -13.39
N VAL A 77 -13.54 1.22 -14.21
CA VAL A 77 -13.41 -0.24 -14.29
C VAL A 77 -12.95 -0.73 -12.92
N VAL A 78 -13.81 -1.50 -12.25
CA VAL A 78 -13.39 -2.48 -11.25
C VAL A 78 -12.48 -3.43 -12.01
N THR A 79 -11.22 -3.04 -12.21
CA THR A 79 -10.21 -3.92 -12.77
C THR A 79 -10.05 -4.93 -11.65
N PRO A 80 -10.54 -6.18 -11.80
CA PRO A 80 -10.31 -7.16 -10.77
C PRO A 80 -8.80 -7.21 -10.62
N LEU A 81 -8.31 -6.89 -9.41
CA LEU A 81 -6.89 -7.01 -9.09
C LEU A 81 -6.43 -8.30 -9.75
N PRO A 82 -5.39 -8.26 -10.61
CA PRO A 82 -4.95 -9.48 -11.29
C PRO A 82 -4.79 -10.48 -10.16
N ARG A 83 -5.61 -11.55 -10.17
CA ARG A 83 -5.47 -12.59 -9.17
C ARG A 83 -4.04 -13.03 -9.40
N ILE A 84 -3.14 -12.63 -8.49
CA ILE A 84 -1.79 -13.16 -8.43
C ILE A 84 -2.06 -14.61 -8.05
N ARG A 85 -2.33 -15.39 -9.09
CA ARG A 85 -2.65 -16.79 -9.06
C ARG A 85 -1.41 -17.42 -8.50
N GLN A 86 -1.37 -17.58 -7.18
CA GLN A 86 -0.50 -18.49 -6.44
C GLN A 86 0.66 -19.02 -7.29
N GLN A 87 1.58 -18.15 -7.70
CA GLN A 87 2.82 -18.54 -8.34
C GLN A 87 3.91 -18.36 -7.30
N ARG A 88 3.66 -18.98 -6.14
CA ARG A 88 4.70 -19.71 -5.42
C ARG A 88 5.07 -20.95 -6.24
N GLN A 89 5.47 -20.76 -7.49
CA GLN A 89 6.39 -21.69 -8.13
C GLN A 89 7.77 -21.16 -7.75
N GLY A 90 8.54 -22.01 -7.08
CA GLY A 90 9.71 -21.63 -6.30
C GLY A 90 10.58 -20.55 -6.95
N SER A 91 10.71 -19.42 -6.27
CA SER A 91 11.77 -18.45 -6.59
C SER A 91 13.10 -19.05 -6.15
N THR A 92 13.75 -19.78 -7.05
CA THR A 92 15.19 -20.10 -6.94
C THR A 92 16.06 -18.99 -7.50
N ASN A 93 15.50 -17.81 -7.81
CA ASN A 93 16.28 -16.64 -8.19
C ASN A 93 16.44 -15.67 -7.02
N LEU A 94 16.89 -16.18 -5.87
CA LEU A 94 17.56 -15.32 -4.90
C LEU A 94 18.91 -14.93 -5.49
N ARG A 95 19.11 -13.65 -5.82
CA ARG A 95 20.47 -13.13 -6.00
C ARG A 95 21.21 -13.40 -4.69
N PRO A 96 22.29 -14.20 -4.71
CA PRO A 96 23.04 -14.44 -3.49
C PRO A 96 23.61 -13.11 -3.01
N LEU A 97 23.35 -12.78 -1.74
CA LEU A 97 23.99 -11.65 -1.08
C LEU A 97 25.51 -11.87 -1.13
N PRO A 98 26.30 -10.83 -1.42
CA PRO A 98 27.74 -10.94 -1.31
C PRO A 98 28.06 -11.33 0.13
N ARG A 99 28.72 -12.47 0.32
CA ARG A 99 29.34 -12.77 1.61
C ARG A 99 30.44 -11.73 1.77
N VAL A 100 30.20 -10.73 2.60
CA VAL A 100 31.29 -9.96 3.20
C VAL A 100 32.22 -11.01 3.80
N ALA A 101 33.42 -11.12 3.21
CA ALA A 101 34.39 -12.12 3.63
C ALA A 101 34.58 -11.98 5.14
N SER A 102 34.54 -13.11 5.85
CA SER A 102 34.95 -13.21 7.26
C SER A 102 36.46 -12.96 7.44
N GLY A 103 36.99 -11.94 6.77
CA GLY A 103 38.40 -11.54 6.76
C GLY A 103 38.74 -10.39 7.69
N LEU A 104 37.78 -9.87 8.47
CA LEU A 104 38.06 -8.86 9.49
C LEU A 104 38.45 -9.46 10.86
N ALA A 105 38.57 -10.79 10.98
CA ALA A 105 38.79 -11.47 12.26
C ALA A 105 40.19 -12.07 12.48
N SER A 106 41.20 -11.83 11.62
CA SER A 106 42.48 -12.54 11.74
C SER A 106 43.76 -11.71 11.61
N THR A 107 43.78 -10.43 11.98
CA THR A 107 45.05 -9.67 12.13
C THR A 107 45.32 -9.20 13.56
N LEU A 108 44.93 -9.99 14.55
CA LEU A 108 45.38 -9.83 15.95
C LEU A 108 46.10 -11.09 16.44
N THR A 109 47.01 -11.60 15.62
CA THR A 109 48.11 -12.46 16.06
C THR A 109 49.29 -12.18 15.15
N ASP A 110 49.98 -11.07 15.40
CA ASP A 110 51.37 -10.92 14.99
C ASP A 110 52.18 -10.56 16.23
N GLY A 111 52.88 -11.55 16.75
CA GLY A 111 53.82 -11.39 17.84
C GLY A 111 55.17 -10.98 17.27
N THR A 112 55.72 -9.88 17.78
CA THR A 112 57.16 -9.60 17.74
C THR A 112 57.59 -9.15 19.13
N GLU A 113 58.65 -9.83 19.59
CA GLU A 113 59.56 -9.66 20.74
C GLU A 113 59.31 -8.55 21.79
#